data_AF-A0A6G3RGD2-F1
#
_entry.id   AF-A0A6G3RGD2-F1
#
_cell.length_a   1.000
_cell.length_b   1.000
_cell.length_c   1.000
_cell.angle_alpha   90.00
_cell.angle_beta   90.00
_cell.angle_gamma   90.00
#
_symmetry.space_group_name_H-M   'P 1'
#
loop_
_entity.id
_entity.type
_entity.pdbx_description
1 polymer ?
#
loop_
_entity_poly.entity_id
_entity_poly.type
_entity_poly.pdbx_seq_one_letter_code
_entity_poly.pdbx_strand_id
1 'polypeptide(L)' 'MSVVDQVTALLVARYRLAPEAVTGQVPLCELPSDSLALEELRLALEDELDIDLEEEQLTSRSTVQELWDAVGALTAVR' A
#
# COMPACT_ATOMS: atom_id res chain seq x y z
N MET A 1 5.62 -4.76 14.89
CA MET A 1 4.54 -4.03 14.19
C MET A 1 4.11 -4.92 13.04
N SER A 2 2.81 -5.09 12.78
CA SER A 2 2.37 -5.96 11.66
C SER A 2 2.62 -5.28 10.31
N VAL A 3 2.59 -6.03 9.20
CA VAL A 3 2.65 -5.47 7.85
C VAL A 3 1.48 -4.52 7.60
N VAL A 4 0.28 -4.91 8.04
CA VAL A 4 -0.93 -4.09 7.97
C VAL A 4 -0.72 -2.74 8.68
N ASP A 5 -0.14 -2.75 9.89
CA ASP A 5 0.13 -1.51 10.65
C ASP A 5 1.14 -0.62 9.93
N GLN A 6 2.20 -1.21 9.35
CA GLN A 6 3.25 -0.48 8.62
C GLN A 6 2.70 0.17 7.36
N VAL A 7 2.01 -0.60 6.52
CA VAL A 7 1.41 -0.09 5.28
C VAL A 7 0.33 0.95 5.60
N THR A 8 -0.51 0.71 6.61
CA THR A 8 -1.52 1.69 7.05
C THR A 8 -0.88 3.00 7.52
N ALA A 9 0.18 2.93 8.31
CA ALA A 9 0.90 4.12 8.77
C ALA A 9 1.50 4.91 7.59
N LEU A 10 2.07 4.22 6.59
CA LEU A 10 2.59 4.85 5.38
C LEU A 10 1.48 5.58 4.60
N LEU A 11 0.33 4.91 4.39
CA LEU A 11 -0.82 5.49 3.68
C LEU A 11 -1.38 6.72 4.42
N VAL A 12 -1.54 6.64 5.73
CA VAL A 12 -1.98 7.76 6.59
C VAL A 12 -1.02 8.94 6.48
N ALA A 13 0.28 8.70 6.60
CA ALA A 13 1.29 9.75 6.54
C ALA A 13 1.35 10.41 5.15
N ARG A 14 1.33 9.60 4.08
CA ARG A 14 1.47 10.07 2.69
C ARG A 14 0.23 10.83 2.22
N TYR A 15 -0.95 10.29 2.45
CA TYR A 15 -2.20 10.85 1.95
C TYR A 15 -2.91 11.76 2.97
N ARG A 16 -2.33 11.94 4.17
CA ARG A 16 -2.90 12.74 5.26
C ARG A 16 -4.32 12.32 5.62
N LEU A 17 -4.54 11.00 5.63
CA LEU A 17 -5.83 10.38 5.93
C LEU A 17 -5.95 10.12 7.43
N ALA A 18 -7.19 10.00 7.90
CA ALA A 18 -7.42 9.42 9.22
C ALA A 18 -7.18 7.89 9.15
N PRO A 19 -6.59 7.25 10.17
CA PRO A 19 -6.38 5.79 10.17
C PRO A 19 -7.66 5.00 9.90
N GLU A 20 -8.79 5.44 10.44
CA GLU A 20 -10.12 4.84 10.21
C GLU A 20 -10.61 4.93 8.76
N ALA A 21 -10.04 5.80 7.93
CA ALA A 21 -10.34 5.88 6.51
C ALA A 21 -9.59 4.85 5.67
N VAL A 22 -8.53 4.24 6.21
CA VAL A 22 -7.73 3.21 5.55
C VAL A 22 -8.27 1.84 5.95
N THR A 23 -9.26 1.36 5.21
CA THR A 23 -9.85 0.03 5.42
C THR A 23 -9.59 -0.86 4.22
N GLY A 24 -9.50 -2.17 4.44
CA GLY A 24 -9.16 -3.13 3.39
C GLY A 24 -10.11 -3.12 2.18
N GLN A 25 -11.35 -2.61 2.34
CA GLN A 25 -12.34 -2.55 1.26
C GLN A 25 -12.20 -1.32 0.37
N VAL A 26 -11.38 -0.34 0.77
CA VAL A 26 -11.19 0.91 0.01
C VAL A 26 -10.37 0.61 -1.24
N PRO A 27 -10.85 0.94 -2.44
CA PRO A 27 -10.06 0.92 -3.65
C PRO A 27 -8.90 1.93 -3.57
N LEU A 28 -7.74 1.60 -4.10
CA LEU A 28 -6.59 2.51 -4.13
C LEU A 28 -6.92 3.81 -4.88
N CYS A 29 -7.78 3.77 -5.90
CA CYS A 29 -8.25 4.97 -6.60
C CYS A 29 -9.14 5.90 -5.78
N GLU A 30 -9.73 5.43 -4.67
CA GLU A 30 -10.51 6.27 -3.75
C GLU A 30 -9.61 6.95 -2.70
N LEU A 31 -8.37 6.46 -2.54
CA LEU A 31 -7.34 7.26 -1.87
C LEU A 31 -7.03 8.49 -2.74
N PRO A 32 -6.51 9.59 -2.16
CA PRO A 32 -6.05 10.76 -2.90
C PRO A 32 -4.83 10.43 -3.78
N SER A 33 -5.01 9.57 -4.77
CA SER A 33 -3.97 9.01 -5.62
C SER A 33 -4.33 9.18 -7.09
N ASP A 34 -3.40 9.77 -7.84
CA ASP A 34 -3.39 9.68 -9.30
C ASP A 34 -2.42 8.56 -9.72
N SER A 35 -2.23 8.38 -11.03
CA SER A 35 -1.30 7.36 -11.54
C SER A 35 0.14 7.57 -11.06
N LEU A 36 0.56 8.82 -10.80
CA LEU A 36 1.89 9.13 -10.29
C LEU A 36 1.98 8.81 -8.80
N ALA A 37 0.97 9.19 -8.02
CA ALA A 37 0.93 8.95 -6.59
C ALA A 37 0.89 7.46 -6.24
N LEU A 38 0.32 6.61 -7.10
CA LEU A 38 0.40 5.15 -6.98
C LEU A 38 1.81 4.62 -7.24
N GLU A 39 2.48 5.12 -8.26
CA GLU A 39 3.86 4.76 -8.56
C GLU A 39 4.80 5.19 -7.42
N GLU A 40 4.62 6.40 -6.90
CA GLU A 40 5.40 6.85 -5.75
C GLU A 40 5.06 6.09 -4.45
N LEU A 41 3.82 5.63 -4.29
CA LEU A 41 3.43 4.76 -3.18
C LEU A 41 4.16 3.41 -3.29
N ARG A 42 4.20 2.83 -4.50
CA ARG A 42 4.94 1.61 -4.78
C ARG A 42 6.41 1.76 -4.38
N LEU A 43 7.08 2.77 -4.92
CA LEU A 43 8.50 3.04 -4.61
C LEU A 43 8.74 3.27 -3.11
N ALA A 44 7.83 3.94 -2.40
CA ALA A 44 7.96 4.15 -0.97
C ALA A 44 7.80 2.86 -0.15
N LEU A 45 6.92 1.94 -0.57
CA LEU A 45 6.77 0.62 0.05
C LEU A 45 7.99 -0.26 -0.21
N GLU A 46 8.52 -0.24 -1.43
CA GLU A 46 9.73 -0.96 -1.80
C GLU A 46 10.94 -0.47 -1.00
N ASP A 47 11.13 0.85 -0.83
CA ASP A 47 12.24 1.43 -0.07
C ASP A 47 12.12 1.14 1.45
N GLU A 48 10.94 1.31 2.04
CA GLU A 48 10.74 1.15 3.48
C GLU A 48 10.74 -0.32 3.93
N LEU A 49 10.20 -1.22 3.09
CA LEU A 49 10.05 -2.64 3.42
C LEU A 49 11.08 -3.54 2.72
N ASP A 50 11.89 -2.96 1.82
CA ASP A 50 12.92 -3.63 1.03
C ASP A 50 12.34 -4.84 0.27
N ILE A 51 11.22 -4.60 -0.43
CA ILE A 51 10.48 -5.57 -1.25
C ILE A 51 10.46 -5.12 -2.72
N ASP A 52 10.07 -6.02 -3.62
CA ASP A 52 9.84 -5.70 -5.04
C ASP A 52 8.35 -5.90 -5.37
N LEU A 53 7.65 -4.81 -5.65
CA LEU A 53 6.23 -4.82 -5.98
C LEU A 53 5.99 -4.78 -7.50
N GLU A 54 7.02 -4.74 -8.36
CA GLU A 54 6.84 -4.74 -9.82
C GLU A 54 6.22 -6.04 -10.33
N GLU A 55 6.47 -7.16 -9.64
CA GLU A 55 5.86 -8.45 -9.98
C GLU A 55 4.38 -8.53 -9.57
N GLU A 56 3.94 -7.70 -8.62
CA GLU A 56 2.57 -7.64 -8.14
C GLU A 56 1.74 -6.69 -9.01
N GLN A 57 0.67 -7.21 -9.64
CA GLN A 57 -0.19 -6.43 -10.55
C GLN A 57 -1.15 -5.49 -9.79
N LEU A 58 -0.62 -4.64 -8.91
CA LEU A 58 -1.38 -3.63 -8.21
C LEU A 58 -1.79 -2.53 -9.19
N THR A 59 -3.08 -2.26 -9.24
CA THR A 59 -3.63 -1.19 -10.08
C THR A 59 -4.48 -0.26 -9.25
N SER A 60 -4.88 0.88 -9.81
CA SER A 60 -5.81 1.80 -9.14
C SER A 60 -7.15 1.15 -8.76
N ARG A 61 -7.53 0.04 -9.40
CA ARG A 61 -8.74 -0.73 -9.06
C ARG A 61 -8.54 -1.72 -7.92
N SER A 62 -7.30 -2.03 -7.57
CA SER A 62 -6.99 -2.88 -6.43
C SER A 62 -7.43 -2.20 -5.15
N THR A 63 -7.64 -2.99 -4.11
CA THR A 63 -8.05 -2.56 -2.78
C THR A 63 -6.85 -2.45 -1.85
N VAL A 64 -7.03 -1.73 -0.74
CA VAL A 64 -6.03 -1.69 0.33
C VAL A 64 -5.76 -3.09 0.91
N GLN A 65 -6.75 -3.99 0.93
CA GLN A 65 -6.54 -5.38 1.35
C GLN A 65 -5.59 -6.11 0.41
N GLU A 66 -5.80 -5.99 -0.91
CA GLU A 66 -4.90 -6.62 -1.90
C GLU A 66 -3.48 -6.06 -1.80
N LEU A 67 -3.32 -4.77 -1.46
CA LEU A 67 -2.02 -4.18 -1.16
C LEU A 67 -1.38 -4.81 0.09
N TRP A 68 -2.13 -4.95 1.19
CA TRP A 68 -1.62 -5.60 2.41
C TRP A 68 -1.21 -7.05 2.16
N ASP A 69 -1.99 -7.78 1.36
CA ASP A 69 -1.73 -9.18 1.05
C ASP A 69 -0.47 -9.33 0.18
N ALA A 70 -0.31 -8.49 -0.85
CA ALA A 70 0.88 -8.46 -1.72
C ALA A 70 2.15 -8.16 -0.91
N VAL A 71 2.12 -7.09 -0.11
CA VAL A 71 3.25 -6.72 0.76
C VAL A 71 3.52 -7.82 1.81
N GLY A 72 2.46 -8.41 2.37
CA GLY A 72 2.55 -9.49 3.35
C GLY A 72 3.20 -10.74 2.77
N ALA A 73 2.86 -11.10 1.53
CA ALA A 73 3.45 -12.24 0.84
C ALA A 73 4.96 -12.06 0.62
N LEU A 74 5.38 -10.88 0.17
CA LEU A 74 6.78 -10.58 -0.12
C LEU A 74 7.63 -10.48 1.15
N THR A 75 7.09 -9.86 2.20
CA THR A 75 7.81 -9.73 3.49
C THR A 75 7.90 -11.04 4.26
N ALA A 76 6.96 -11.98 4.09
CA ALA A 76 7.00 -13.29 4.73
C ALA A 76 8.01 -14.28 4.11
N VAL A 77 8.49 -14.00 2.91
CA VAL A 77 9.48 -14.84 2.19
C VAL A 77 10.92 -14.50 2.61
N ARG A 78 11.13 -13.45 3.40
CA ARG A 78 12.42 -13.06 4.02
C ARG A 78 12.62 -13.68 5.40
#